data_AF-A0A519RX82-F1
#
_entry.id   AF-A0A519RX82-F1
#
_cell.length_a   1.000
_cell.length_b   1.000
_cell.length_c   1.000
_cell.angle_alpha   90.00
_cell.angle_beta   90.00
_cell.angle_gamma   90.00
#
_symmetry.space_group_name_H-M   'P 1'
#
loop_
_entity.id
_entity.type
_entity.pdbx_description
1 polymer ?
#
loop_
_entity_poly.entity_id
_entity_poly.type
_entity_poly.pdbx_seq_one_letter_code
_entity_poly.pdbx_strand_id
1 'polypeptide(L)'
;MKTTFNRHFLKDIGKLPTAELKNEIADIILAVEAANNLAEVQNTKKLKGFKTAYRIRVGDFRIGLVVTQQTVEFVRVVNRKDIYKLFP
;
A
#
# COMPACT_ATOMS: atom_id res chain seq x y z
N MET A 1 3.32 7.23 -11.41
CA MET A 1 2.70 8.20 -10.46
C MET A 1 3.73 8.74 -9.47
N LYS A 2 3.53 9.94 -8.89
CA LYS A 2 4.36 10.41 -7.76
C LYS A 2 3.98 9.64 -6.48
N THR A 3 4.96 9.11 -5.77
CA THR A 3 4.78 8.34 -4.54
C THR A 3 5.37 9.06 -3.33
N THR A 4 4.74 8.89 -2.18
CA THR A 4 5.27 9.34 -0.87
C THR A 4 5.06 8.25 0.18
N PHE A 5 5.84 8.29 1.25
CA PHE A 5 5.83 7.25 2.29
C PHE A 5 5.56 7.86 3.65
N ASN A 6 4.49 7.40 4.30
CA ASN A 6 4.18 7.79 5.66
C ASN A 6 5.20 7.22 6.64
N ARG A 7 5.46 7.92 7.74
CA ARG A 7 6.35 7.44 8.81
C ARG A 7 5.94 6.05 9.35
N HIS A 8 4.63 5.77 9.41
CA HIS A 8 4.14 4.46 9.86
C HIS A 8 4.46 3.36 8.85
N PHE A 9 4.28 3.62 7.56
CA PHE A 9 4.68 2.69 6.50
C PHE A 9 6.16 2.33 6.58
N LEU A 10 7.04 3.31 6.78
CA LEU A 10 8.48 3.07 6.91
C LEU A 10 8.80 2.20 8.15
N LYS A 11 8.12 2.43 9.27
CA LYS A 11 8.24 1.59 10.48
C LYS A 11 7.71 0.18 10.26
N ASP A 12 6.62 0.05 9.51
CA ASP A 12 5.98 -1.22 9.21
C ASP A 12 6.90 -2.09 8.32
N ILE A 13 7.57 -1.50 7.31
CA ILE A 13 8.58 -2.20 6.49
C ILE A 13 9.68 -2.82 7.34
N GLY A 14 10.16 -2.09 8.35
CA GLY A 14 11.18 -2.58 9.28
C GLY A 14 10.77 -3.81 10.10
N LYS A 15 9.46 -4.09 10.21
CA LYS A 15 8.90 -5.20 10.99
C LYS A 15 8.46 -6.39 10.12
N LEU A 16 8.66 -6.32 8.81
CA LEU A 16 8.26 -7.40 7.91
C LEU A 16 9.12 -8.65 8.16
N PRO A 17 8.49 -9.84 8.22
CA PRO A 17 9.13 -11.05 8.70
C PRO A 17 10.17 -11.64 7.73
N THR A 18 10.05 -11.39 6.43
CA THR A 18 10.85 -12.08 5.41
C THR A 18 11.38 -11.12 4.34
N ALA A 19 12.47 -11.53 3.68
CA ALA A 19 13.07 -10.77 2.59
C ALA A 19 12.20 -10.84 1.32
N GLU A 20 11.56 -11.99 1.07
CA GLU A 20 10.67 -12.20 -0.06
C GLU A 20 9.50 -11.22 -0.02
N LEU A 21 8.91 -11.03 1.16
CA LEU A 21 7.81 -10.07 1.33
C LEU A 21 8.27 -8.62 1.11
N LYS A 22 9.49 -8.29 1.53
CA LYS A 22 10.07 -6.95 1.27
C LYS A 22 10.28 -6.73 -0.22
N ASN A 23 10.75 -7.74 -0.94
CA ASN A 23 10.91 -7.68 -2.40
C ASN A 23 9.56 -7.53 -3.10
N GLU A 24 8.55 -8.31 -2.72
CA GLU A 24 7.20 -8.20 -3.29
C GLU A 24 6.59 -6.80 -3.06
N ILE A 25 6.84 -6.19 -1.89
CA ILE A 25 6.41 -4.81 -1.61
C ILE A 25 7.20 -3.80 -2.45
N ALA A 26 8.50 -4.00 -2.65
CA ALA A 26 9.31 -3.15 -3.51
C ALA A 26 8.82 -3.20 -4.98
N ASP A 27 8.52 -4.39 -5.48
CA ASP A 27 7.97 -4.58 -6.83
C ASP A 27 6.62 -3.86 -6.98
N ILE A 28 5.77 -3.89 -5.95
CA ILE A 28 4.52 -3.14 -5.93
C ILE A 28 4.74 -1.64 -5.92
N ILE A 29 5.72 -1.13 -5.16
CA ILE A 29 6.07 0.30 -5.16
C ILE A 29 6.47 0.73 -6.58
N LEU A 30 7.36 -0.03 -7.21
CA LEU A 30 7.80 0.22 -8.59
C LEU A 30 6.63 0.17 -9.58
N ALA A 31 5.73 -0.80 -9.43
CA ALA A 31 4.54 -0.90 -10.28
C ALA A 31 3.61 0.32 -10.12
N VAL A 32 3.42 0.83 -8.90
CA VAL A 32 2.64 2.04 -8.64
C VAL A 32 3.33 3.30 -9.21
N GLU A 33 4.66 3.37 -9.12
CA GLU A 33 5.46 4.46 -9.68
C GLU A 33 5.42 4.46 -11.20
N ALA A 34 5.40 3.29 -11.84
CA ALA A 34 5.31 3.16 -13.30
C ALA A 34 3.88 3.30 -13.85
N ALA A 35 2.85 3.04 -13.03
CA ALA A 35 1.46 3.12 -13.47
C ALA A 35 1.03 4.56 -13.83
N ASN A 36 0.07 4.66 -14.76
CA ASN A 36 -0.65 5.91 -15.00
C ASN A 36 -1.84 6.05 -14.04
N ASN A 37 -2.39 4.91 -13.62
CA ASN A 37 -3.57 4.82 -12.78
C ASN A 37 -3.48 3.58 -11.87
N LEU A 38 -3.90 3.72 -10.61
CA LEU A 38 -3.92 2.62 -9.65
C LEU A 38 -4.84 1.45 -10.01
N ALA A 39 -5.81 1.62 -10.92
CA ALA A 39 -6.61 0.49 -11.40
C ALA A 39 -5.80 -0.49 -12.28
N GLU A 40 -4.65 -0.07 -12.81
CA GLU A 40 -3.71 -0.92 -13.57
C GLU A 40 -2.89 -1.82 -12.64
N VAL A 41 -2.72 -1.40 -11.38
CA VAL A 41 -1.93 -2.12 -10.39
C VAL A 41 -2.75 -3.29 -9.85
N GLN A 42 -2.25 -4.51 -10.06
CA GLN A 42 -2.92 -5.73 -9.63
C GLN A 42 -3.18 -5.74 -8.12
N ASN A 43 -4.23 -6.47 -7.71
CA ASN A 43 -4.63 -6.63 -6.31
C ASN A 43 -5.01 -5.32 -5.58
N THR A 44 -5.15 -4.22 -6.32
CA THR A 44 -5.62 -2.93 -5.79
C THR A 44 -7.13 -2.89 -5.70
N LYS A 45 -7.65 -2.39 -4.58
CA LYS A 45 -9.08 -2.19 -4.36
C LYS A 45 -9.36 -0.88 -3.63
N LYS A 46 -10.27 -0.07 -4.16
CA LYS A 46 -10.81 1.10 -3.44
C LYS A 46 -11.63 0.66 -2.23
N LEU A 47 -11.44 1.34 -1.10
CA LEU A 47 -12.14 1.02 0.14
C LEU A 47 -13.52 1.67 0.15
N LYS A 48 -14.55 0.89 0.51
CA LYS A 48 -15.93 1.38 0.57
C LYS A 48 -16.05 2.43 1.68
N GLY A 49 -16.77 3.52 1.42
CA GLY A 49 -16.95 4.62 2.37
C GLY A 49 -15.86 5.69 2.35
N PHE A 50 -14.78 5.50 1.58
CA PHE A 50 -13.66 6.45 1.51
C PHE A 50 -13.47 6.99 0.10
N LYS A 51 -13.23 8.30 -0.02
CA LYS A 51 -13.04 8.96 -1.31
C LYS A 51 -11.69 8.62 -1.95
N THR A 52 -10.65 8.52 -1.12
CA THR A 52 -9.25 8.50 -1.53
C THR A 52 -8.47 7.28 -1.02
N ALA A 53 -9.09 6.39 -0.23
CA ALA A 53 -8.40 5.26 0.38
C ALA A 53 -8.49 3.99 -0.48
N TYR A 54 -7.34 3.34 -0.66
CA TYR A 54 -7.17 2.11 -1.44
C TYR A 54 -6.33 1.11 -0.65
N ARG A 55 -6.41 -0.15 -1.06
CA ARG A 55 -5.64 -1.25 -0.48
C ARG A 55 -5.06 -2.13 -1.56
N ILE A 56 -3.80 -2.51 -1.44
CA ILE A 56 -3.18 -3.59 -2.22
C ILE A 56 -3.05 -4.83 -1.35
N ARG A 57 -3.43 -6.00 -1.87
CA ARG A 57 -3.26 -7.30 -1.18
C ARG A 57 -1.90 -7.90 -1.55
N VAL A 58 -1.16 -8.35 -0.54
CA VAL A 58 0.15 -9.02 -0.66
C VAL A 58 0.15 -10.21 0.29
N GLY A 59 -0.19 -11.41 -0.20
CA GLY A 59 -0.40 -12.59 0.64
C GLY A 59 -1.34 -12.33 1.84
N ASP A 60 -0.80 -12.45 3.06
CA ASP A 60 -1.46 -12.14 4.34
C ASP A 60 -1.30 -10.70 4.84
N PHE A 61 -0.53 -9.89 4.12
CA PHE A 61 -0.35 -8.46 4.38
C PHE A 61 -1.21 -7.62 3.45
N ARG A 62 -1.42 -6.38 3.86
CA ARG A 62 -2.15 -5.39 3.07
C ARG A 62 -1.44 -4.05 3.17
N ILE A 63 -1.31 -3.41 2.03
CA ILE A 63 -0.75 -2.07 1.90
C ILE A 63 -1.93 -1.10 1.86
N GLY A 64 -1.93 -0.12 2.76
CA GLY A 64 -2.87 0.98 2.76
C GLY A 64 -2.33 2.17 1.97
N LEU A 65 -3.14 2.69 1.05
CA LEU A 65 -2.78 3.80 0.18
C LEU A 65 -3.79 4.94 0.30
N VAL A 66 -3.32 6.17 0.33
CA VAL A 66 -4.15 7.36 0.15
C VAL A 66 -3.77 8.03 -1.15
N VAL A 67 -4.77 8.27 -2.00
CA VAL A 67 -4.58 8.80 -3.34
C VAL A 67 -5.18 10.19 -3.39
N THR A 68 -4.32 11.16 -3.59
CA THR A 68 -4.70 12.55 -3.88
C THR A 68 -4.44 12.85 -5.35
N GLN A 69 -4.78 14.06 -5.83
CA GLN A 69 -4.85 14.36 -7.26
C GLN A 69 -3.66 13.89 -8.12
N GLN A 70 -2.43 13.94 -7.60
CA GLN A 70 -1.24 13.49 -8.34
C GLN A 70 -0.30 12.60 -7.52
N THR A 71 -0.65 12.29 -6.27
CA THR A 71 0.26 11.60 -5.35
C THR A 71 -0.41 10.39 -4.71
N VAL A 72 0.31 9.28 -4.69
CA VAL A 72 -0.03 8.07 -3.95
C VAL A 72 0.83 8.02 -2.69
N GLU A 73 0.22 8.22 -1.53
CA GLU A 73 0.88 8.03 -0.24
C GLU A 73 0.72 6.59 0.23
N PHE A 74 1.84 5.90 0.44
CA PHE A 74 1.90 4.63 1.14
C PHE A 74 1.79 4.87 2.64
N VAL A 75 0.65 4.50 3.24
CA VAL A 75 0.34 4.87 4.62
C VAL A 75 0.72 3.76 5.60
N ARG A 76 0.41 2.50 5.30
CA ARG A 76 0.62 1.33 6.18
C ARG A 76 0.93 0.08 5.39
N VAL A 77 1.68 -0.86 5.99
CA VAL A 77 1.79 -2.24 5.48
C VAL A 77 1.76 -3.23 6.63
N VAL A 78 0.62 -3.85 6.86
CA VAL A 78 0.40 -4.69 8.05
C VAL A 78 -0.33 -5.97 7.72
N ASN A 79 -0.29 -6.94 8.64
CA ASN A 79 -1.04 -8.18 8.48
C ASN A 79 -2.55 -7.91 8.41
N ARG A 80 -3.29 -8.80 7.75
CA ARG A 80 -4.76 -8.74 7.61
C ARG A 80 -5.50 -8.53 8.92
N LYS A 81 -4.98 -9.08 10.02
CA LYS A 81 -5.59 -9.01 11.34
C LYS A 81 -5.51 -7.61 11.94
N ASP A 82 -4.50 -6.84 11.54
CA ASP A 82 -4.17 -5.55 12.14
C ASP A 82 -4.66 -4.38 11.29
N ILE A 83 -4.78 -4.57 9.96
CA ILE A 83 -5.09 -3.44 9.06
C ILE A 83 -6.39 -2.76 9.45
N TYR A 84 -7.46 -3.50 9.78
CA TYR A 84 -8.75 -2.89 10.10
C TYR A 84 -8.79 -2.05 11.38
N LYS A 85 -7.78 -2.17 12.26
CA LYS A 85 -7.64 -1.29 13.44
C LYS A 85 -6.84 -0.03 13.14
N LEU A 86 -6.20 0.02 11.98
CA LEU A 86 -5.07 0.88 11.68
C LEU A 86 -5.25 1.65 10.36
N PHE A 87 -6.12 1.16 9.47
CA PHE A 87 -6.40 1.65 8.11
C PHE A 87 -7.61 0.92 7.46
N PRO A 88 -8.51 1.57 6.68
CA PRO A 88 -8.56 2.99 6.38
C PRO A 88 -9.02 3.83 7.55
#